data_AF-A0A382BR71-F1
#
_entry.id   AF-A0A382BR71-F1
#
_cell.length_a   1.000
_cell.length_b   1.000
_cell.length_c   1.000
_cell.angle_alpha   90.00
_cell.angle_beta   90.00
_cell.angle_gamma   90.00
#
_symmetry.space_group_name_H-M   'P 1'
#
loop_
_entity.id
_entity.type
_entity.pdbx_description
1 polymer ?
#
loop_
_entity_poly.entity_id
_entity_poly.type
_entity_poly.pdbx_seq_one_letter_code
_entity_poly.pdbx_strand_id
1 'polypeptide(L)'
;MSDLLVIGIILVIYLAISIGIGIYGRSKEDNAEDYFIASRKINPWVLFCTLAATNFSAFFFLGFAGASYRAGWGFYGIMAMGTSLVGLSILLLGIPIHKLGKEKGYVTPPELIAGETNSKYLGWIYGAVLVVFTLPYLAVQPYGAGILLETLSGGEIPYFTGALLLTCAMIIYLVLGGMKSSVMTDVFQGIIMFAILIIFVIGFFIHEDIGGFSEA
;
A
#
# COMPACT_ATOMS: atom_id res chain seq x y z
N MET A 1 20.04 16.46 -19.34
CA MET A 1 19.31 16.92 -18.14
C MET A 1 20.10 16.43 -16.94
N SER A 2 20.24 17.22 -15.87
CA SER A 2 20.80 16.68 -14.63
C SER A 2 19.86 15.60 -14.09
N ASP A 3 20.40 14.54 -13.50
CA ASP A 3 19.62 13.41 -12.98
C ASP A 3 18.57 13.89 -11.96
N LEU A 4 18.93 14.90 -11.16
CA LEU A 4 18.01 15.56 -10.24
C LEU A 4 16.77 16.17 -10.93
N LEU A 5 16.98 16.82 -12.08
CA LEU A 5 15.88 17.46 -12.82
C LEU A 5 14.96 16.38 -13.40
N VAL A 6 15.50 15.26 -13.87
CA VAL A 6 14.71 14.10 -14.31
C VAL A 6 13.85 13.57 -13.16
N ILE A 7 14.46 13.33 -11.99
CA ILE A 7 13.79 12.82 -10.80
C ILE A 7 12.69 13.78 -10.35
N GLY A 8 12.99 15.08 -10.29
CA GLY A 8 12.03 16.10 -9.90
C GLY A 8 10.82 16.15 -10.83
N ILE A 9 11.02 16.07 -12.15
CA ILE A 9 9.92 16.04 -13.11
C ILE A 9 9.06 14.79 -12.93
N ILE A 10 9.68 13.61 -12.83
CA ILE A 10 8.95 12.34 -12.64
C ILE A 10 8.12 12.39 -11.35
N LEU A 11 8.73 12.86 -10.26
CA LEU A 11 8.08 12.96 -8.95
C LEU A 11 6.88 13.92 -8.99
N VAL A 12 7.04 15.11 -9.58
CA VAL A 12 5.96 16.10 -9.70
C VAL A 12 4.82 15.56 -10.56
N ILE A 13 5.13 14.93 -11.69
CA ILE A 13 4.10 14.31 -12.55
C ILE A 13 3.37 13.20 -11.80
N TYR A 14 4.11 12.31 -11.16
CA TYR A 14 3.53 11.21 -10.37
C TYR A 14 2.60 11.75 -9.29
N LEU A 15 3.05 12.71 -8.48
CA LEU A 15 2.25 13.29 -7.41
C LEU A 15 1.04 14.04 -7.94
N ALA A 16 1.18 14.81 -9.02
CA ALA A 16 0.06 15.51 -9.64
C ALA A 16 -1.02 14.54 -10.14
N ILE A 17 -0.61 13.44 -10.78
CA ILE A 17 -1.55 12.40 -11.23
C ILE A 17 -2.19 11.70 -10.04
N SER A 18 -1.42 11.28 -9.04
CA SER A 18 -1.94 10.62 -7.83
C SER A 18 -2.94 11.49 -7.08
N ILE A 19 -2.62 12.77 -6.87
CA ILE A 19 -3.53 13.73 -6.25
C ILE A 19 -4.77 13.94 -7.13
N GLY A 20 -4.59 14.10 -8.44
CA GLY A 20 -5.70 14.27 -9.38
C GLY A 20 -6.66 13.08 -9.38
N ILE A 21 -6.14 11.85 -9.40
CA ILE A 21 -6.91 10.61 -9.30
C ILE A 21 -7.62 10.53 -7.95
N GLY A 22 -6.93 10.86 -6.86
CA GLY A 22 -7.52 10.82 -5.53
C GLY A 22 -8.68 11.80 -5.37
N ILE A 23 -8.51 13.04 -5.85
CA ILE A 23 -9.58 14.05 -5.86
C ILE A 23 -10.75 13.61 -6.75
N TYR A 24 -10.47 13.04 -7.93
CA TYR A 24 -11.51 12.52 -8.82
C TYR A 24 -12.30 11.38 -8.17
N GLY A 25 -11.60 10.49 -7.47
CA GLY A 25 -12.16 9.36 -6.75
C GLY A 25 -12.79 9.69 -5.40
N ARG A 26 -12.89 10.97 -5.03
CA ARG A 26 -13.39 11.34 -3.70
C ARG A 26 -14.78 10.81 -3.42
N SER A 27 -15.02 10.44 -2.16
CA SER A 27 -16.36 10.22 -1.66
C SER A 27 -17.24 11.45 -1.92
N LYS A 28 -18.44 11.21 -2.47
CA LYS A 28 -19.41 12.27 -2.83
C LYS A 28 -20.57 12.33 -1.84
N GLU A 29 -20.63 11.39 -0.92
CA GLU A 29 -21.71 11.21 0.03
C GLU A 29 -21.19 11.56 1.43
N ASP A 30 -21.95 12.37 2.18
CA ASP A 30 -21.58 12.77 3.53
C ASP A 30 -21.98 11.70 4.56
N ASN A 31 -21.52 10.46 4.37
CA ASN A 31 -21.74 9.38 5.34
C ASN A 31 -20.50 8.49 5.54
N ALA A 32 -20.39 7.94 6.75
CA ALA A 32 -19.24 7.12 7.17
C ALA A 32 -19.09 5.84 6.35
N GLU A 33 -20.19 5.24 5.89
CA GLU A 33 -20.15 4.02 5.07
C GLU A 33 -19.53 4.29 3.68
N ASP A 34 -19.82 5.43 3.06
CA ASP A 34 -19.17 5.79 1.80
C ASP A 34 -17.70 6.16 2.00
N TYR A 35 -17.41 6.93 3.05
CA TYR A 35 -16.05 7.40 3.32
C TYR A 35 -15.09 6.26 3.69
N PHE A 36 -15.47 5.36 4.60
CA PHE A 36 -14.57 4.32 5.12
C PHE A 36 -14.59 3.01 4.32
N ILE A 37 -15.72 2.66 3.69
CA ILE A 37 -15.87 1.35 3.00
C ILE A 37 -16.43 1.47 1.60
N ALA A 38 -16.46 2.68 1.01
CA ALA A 38 -16.87 2.93 -0.37
C ALA A 38 -18.26 2.35 -0.71
N SER A 39 -19.21 2.45 0.23
CA SER A 39 -20.55 1.86 0.10
C SER A 39 -20.56 0.36 -0.19
N ARG A 40 -19.47 -0.36 0.10
CA ARG A 40 -19.30 -1.81 -0.18
C ARG A 40 -19.47 -2.18 -1.65
N LYS A 41 -19.21 -1.24 -2.57
CA LYS A 41 -19.41 -1.41 -4.03
C LYS A 41 -18.10 -1.60 -4.80
N ILE A 42 -17.00 -1.91 -4.11
CA ILE A 42 -15.71 -2.14 -4.75
C ILE A 42 -15.78 -3.45 -5.56
N ASN A 43 -15.46 -3.37 -6.84
CA ASN A 43 -15.40 -4.53 -7.74
C ASN A 43 -14.23 -5.46 -7.33
N PRO A 44 -14.38 -6.81 -7.40
CA PRO A 44 -13.31 -7.75 -7.10
C PRO A 44 -11.96 -7.49 -7.80
N TRP A 45 -11.96 -7.05 -9.06
CA TRP A 45 -10.72 -6.71 -9.79
C TRP A 45 -10.00 -5.50 -9.18
N VAL A 46 -10.79 -4.50 -8.81
CA VAL A 46 -10.30 -3.28 -8.16
C VAL A 46 -9.80 -3.60 -6.75
N LEU A 47 -10.51 -4.46 -6.02
CA LEU A 47 -10.08 -4.98 -4.72
C LEU A 47 -8.76 -5.75 -4.83
N PHE A 48 -8.60 -6.58 -5.87
CA PHE A 48 -7.34 -7.28 -6.11
C PHE A 48 -6.17 -6.31 -6.32
N CYS A 49 -6.34 -5.28 -7.17
CA CYS A 49 -5.31 -4.24 -7.35
C CYS A 49 -5.00 -3.50 -6.03
N THR A 50 -6.04 -3.20 -5.25
CA THR A 50 -5.91 -2.55 -3.93
C THR A 50 -5.07 -3.41 -2.97
N LEU A 51 -5.38 -4.71 -2.88
CA LEU A 51 -4.66 -5.65 -2.05
C LEU A 51 -3.20 -5.81 -2.50
N ALA A 52 -2.96 -5.89 -3.81
CA ALA A 52 -1.63 -5.97 -4.38
C ALA A 52 -0.81 -4.71 -4.07
N ALA A 53 -1.35 -3.51 -4.36
CA ALA A 53 -0.69 -2.24 -4.08
C ALA A 53 -0.40 -2.07 -2.58
N THR A 54 -1.34 -2.45 -1.72
CA THR A 54 -1.14 -2.43 -0.25
C THR A 54 0.02 -3.33 0.19
N ASN A 55 0.17 -4.49 -0.44
CA ASN A 55 1.24 -5.44 -0.11
C ASN A 55 2.61 -4.91 -0.56
N PHE A 56 2.67 -4.18 -1.67
CA PHE A 56 3.92 -3.63 -2.18
C PHE A 56 4.27 -2.27 -1.55
N SER A 57 4.61 -2.31 -0.27
CA SER A 57 4.96 -1.12 0.52
C SER A 57 6.48 -0.86 0.58
N ALA A 58 6.88 0.19 1.29
CA ALA A 58 8.29 0.43 1.63
C ALA A 58 8.96 -0.77 2.30
N PHE A 59 8.21 -1.55 3.09
CA PHE A 59 8.70 -2.82 3.64
C PHE A 59 9.06 -3.81 2.54
N PHE A 60 8.22 -3.97 1.51
CA PHE A 60 8.48 -4.90 0.43
C PHE A 60 9.72 -4.51 -0.39
N PHE A 61 9.83 -3.24 -0.79
CA PHE A 61 10.92 -2.81 -1.66
C PHE A 61 12.26 -2.62 -0.95
N LEU A 62 12.27 -2.14 0.29
CA LEU A 62 13.52 -1.87 1.01
C LEU A 62 13.82 -2.95 2.04
N GLY A 63 12.82 -3.32 2.84
CA GLY A 63 12.97 -4.29 3.92
C GLY A 63 13.18 -5.70 3.41
N PHE A 64 12.24 -6.22 2.63
CA PHE A 64 12.30 -7.56 2.07
C PHE A 64 13.45 -7.70 1.07
N ALA A 65 13.61 -6.78 0.11
CA ALA A 65 14.73 -6.85 -0.82
C ALA A 65 16.09 -6.81 -0.10
N GLY A 66 16.26 -5.92 0.88
CA GLY A 66 17.48 -5.84 1.68
C GLY A 66 17.73 -7.07 2.55
N ALA A 67 16.67 -7.68 3.10
CA ALA A 67 16.78 -8.93 3.84
C ALA A 67 17.15 -10.10 2.93
N SER A 68 16.53 -10.21 1.76
CA SER A 68 16.87 -11.20 0.74
C SER A 68 18.30 -11.05 0.22
N TYR A 69 18.80 -9.82 0.10
CA TYR A 69 20.21 -9.57 -0.24
C TYR A 69 21.18 -10.16 0.81
N ARG A 70 20.83 -10.07 2.10
CA ARG A 70 21.69 -10.57 3.20
C ARG A 70 21.51 -12.07 3.50
N ALA A 71 20.28 -12.56 3.45
CA ALA A 71 19.92 -13.94 3.83
C ALA A 71 19.79 -14.89 2.62
N GLY A 72 19.89 -14.36 1.40
CA GLY A 72 19.76 -15.12 0.16
C GLY A 72 18.34 -15.58 -0.14
N TRP A 73 18.22 -16.50 -1.10
CA TRP A 73 16.96 -16.96 -1.68
C TRP A 73 15.99 -17.59 -0.67
N GLY A 74 16.48 -18.15 0.44
CA GLY A 74 15.64 -18.75 1.48
C GLY A 74 14.61 -17.77 2.08
N PHE A 75 14.92 -16.47 2.08
CA PHE A 75 14.02 -15.44 2.60
C PHE A 75 12.75 -15.27 1.72
N TYR A 76 12.83 -15.59 0.42
CA TYR A 76 11.68 -15.58 -0.47
C TYR A 76 10.65 -16.63 -0.06
N GLY A 77 11.08 -17.81 0.41
CA GLY A 77 10.17 -18.86 0.90
C GLY A 77 9.35 -18.40 2.11
N ILE A 78 9.99 -17.68 3.04
CA ILE A 78 9.33 -17.12 4.22
C ILE A 78 8.28 -16.08 3.80
N MET A 79 8.63 -15.16 2.88
CA MET A 79 7.66 -14.18 2.38
C MET A 79 6.53 -14.80 1.57
N ALA A 80 6.82 -15.79 0.74
CA ALA A 80 5.82 -16.50 -0.04
C ALA A 80 4.80 -17.20 0.87
N MET A 81 5.28 -17.84 1.95
CA MET A 81 4.39 -18.44 2.96
C MET A 81 3.52 -17.38 3.64
N GLY A 82 4.12 -16.28 4.12
CA GLY A 82 3.39 -15.19 4.78
C GLY A 82 2.31 -14.58 3.88
N THR A 83 2.65 -14.31 2.62
CA THR A 83 1.71 -13.74 1.63
C THR A 83 0.61 -14.73 1.27
N SER A 84 0.92 -16.03 1.17
CA SER A 84 -0.08 -17.08 0.89
C SER A 84 -1.12 -17.19 2.01
N LEU A 85 -0.71 -17.02 3.26
CA LEU A 85 -1.63 -17.01 4.41
C LEU A 85 -2.58 -15.81 4.38
N VAL A 86 -2.21 -14.69 3.74
CA VAL A 86 -3.13 -13.55 3.56
C VAL A 86 -4.32 -13.97 2.69
N GLY A 87 -4.08 -14.66 1.58
CA GLY A 87 -5.16 -15.18 0.74
C GLY A 87 -6.10 -16.10 1.51
N LEU A 88 -5.54 -17.00 2.32
CA LEU A 88 -6.32 -17.87 3.20
C LEU A 88 -7.12 -17.07 4.25
N SER A 89 -6.52 -16.03 4.84
CA SER A 89 -7.20 -15.17 5.82
C SER A 89 -8.39 -14.42 5.21
N ILE A 90 -8.30 -13.99 3.94
CA ILE A 90 -9.42 -13.37 3.23
C ILE A 90 -10.57 -14.37 3.05
N LEU A 91 -10.25 -15.61 2.67
CA LEU A 91 -11.26 -16.66 2.48
C LEU A 91 -11.94 -17.05 3.81
N LEU A 92 -11.15 -17.27 4.86
CA LEU A 92 -11.63 -17.78 6.15
C LEU A 92 -12.25 -16.69 7.04
N LEU A 93 -11.69 -15.48 7.03
CA LEU A 93 -12.09 -14.38 7.91
C LEU A 93 -12.73 -13.24 7.13
N GLY A 94 -12.11 -12.81 6.03
CA GLY A 94 -12.57 -11.66 5.24
C GLY A 94 -13.99 -11.82 4.69
N ILE A 95 -14.33 -12.97 4.10
CA ILE A 95 -15.67 -13.23 3.55
C ILE A 95 -16.75 -13.23 4.65
N PRO A 96 -16.60 -13.98 5.77
CA PRO A 96 -17.55 -13.90 6.89
C PRO A 96 -17.67 -12.50 7.48
N ILE A 97 -16.56 -11.80 7.70
CA ILE A 97 -16.54 -10.43 8.23
C ILE A 97 -17.30 -9.48 7.29
N HIS A 98 -17.10 -9.60 5.98
CA HIS A 98 -17.80 -8.78 5.00
C HIS A 98 -19.32 -9.02 5.03
N LYS A 99 -19.74 -10.29 5.14
CA LYS A 99 -21.17 -10.65 5.27
C LYS A 99 -21.78 -10.08 6.54
N LEU A 100 -21.13 -10.28 7.70
CA LEU A 100 -21.57 -9.73 8.99
C LEU A 100 -21.64 -8.20 8.96
N GLY A 101 -20.64 -7.54 8.40
CA GLY A 101 -20.63 -6.09 8.25
C GLY A 101 -21.79 -5.59 7.39
N LYS A 102 -22.17 -6.32 6.33
CA LYS A 102 -23.31 -5.95 5.48
C LYS A 102 -24.65 -6.18 6.18
N GLU A 103 -24.79 -7.23 6.98
CA GLU A 103 -26.02 -7.57 7.69
C GLU A 103 -26.26 -6.64 8.90
N LYS A 104 -25.20 -6.36 9.67
CA LYS A 104 -25.29 -5.65 10.95
C LYS A 104 -24.78 -4.21 10.90
N GLY A 105 -24.28 -3.76 9.75
CA GLY A 105 -23.84 -2.38 9.54
C GLY A 105 -22.47 -2.04 10.15
N TYR A 106 -21.65 -3.02 10.53
CA TYR A 106 -20.31 -2.75 11.08
C TYR A 106 -19.39 -2.11 10.04
N VAL A 107 -18.73 -1.02 10.42
CA VAL A 107 -17.78 -0.28 9.57
C VAL A 107 -16.35 -0.56 10.00
N THR A 108 -16.09 -0.67 11.30
CA THR A 108 -14.74 -0.89 11.83
C THR A 108 -14.57 -2.26 12.50
N PRO A 109 -13.35 -2.84 12.54
CA PRO A 109 -13.11 -4.08 13.27
C PRO A 109 -13.45 -4.02 14.77
N PRO A 110 -13.13 -2.93 15.52
CA PRO A 110 -13.58 -2.78 16.91
C PRO A 110 -15.10 -2.83 17.10
N GLU A 111 -15.86 -2.22 16.19
CA GLU A 111 -17.33 -2.28 16.20
C GLU A 111 -17.83 -3.70 16.00
N LEU A 112 -17.24 -4.44 15.05
CA LEU A 112 -17.58 -5.84 14.83
C LEU A 112 -17.34 -6.69 16.09
N ILE A 113 -16.18 -6.52 16.74
CA ILE A 113 -15.86 -7.25 17.96
C ILE A 113 -16.84 -6.87 19.08
N ALA A 114 -17.10 -5.58 19.28
CA ALA A 114 -18.03 -5.12 20.32
C ALA A 114 -19.45 -5.66 20.09
N GLY A 115 -19.91 -5.69 18.84
CA GLY A 115 -21.24 -6.15 18.45
C GLY A 115 -21.40 -7.67 18.56
N GLU A 116 -20.45 -8.46 18.04
CA GLU A 116 -20.54 -9.92 18.10
C GLU A 116 -20.29 -10.49 19.50
N THR A 117 -19.49 -9.81 20.32
CA THR A 117 -19.23 -10.25 21.71
C THR A 117 -20.15 -9.60 22.74
N ASN A 118 -20.98 -8.63 22.34
CA ASN A 118 -21.75 -7.75 23.23
C ASN A 118 -20.90 -7.05 24.31
N SER A 119 -19.59 -6.88 24.07
CA SER A 119 -18.64 -6.29 25.03
C SER A 119 -17.92 -5.09 24.43
N LYS A 120 -18.34 -3.89 24.83
CA LYS A 120 -17.64 -2.64 24.47
C LYS A 120 -16.19 -2.62 24.94
N TYR A 121 -15.91 -3.28 26.07
CA TYR A 121 -14.55 -3.37 26.62
C TYR A 121 -13.62 -4.17 25.69
N LEU A 122 -14.09 -5.29 25.14
CA LEU A 122 -13.33 -6.07 24.16
C LEU A 122 -13.12 -5.29 22.86
N GLY A 123 -14.13 -4.54 22.41
CA GLY A 123 -13.98 -3.64 21.27
C GLY A 123 -12.88 -2.58 21.50
N TRP A 124 -12.84 -1.95 22.67
CA TRP A 124 -11.80 -0.98 23.02
C TRP A 124 -10.40 -1.59 23.08
N ILE A 125 -10.26 -2.78 23.69
CA ILE A 125 -8.97 -3.49 23.71
C ILE A 125 -8.52 -3.79 22.28
N TYR A 126 -9.42 -4.32 21.44
CA TYR A 126 -9.10 -4.63 20.06
C TYR A 126 -8.66 -3.38 19.30
N GLY A 127 -9.39 -2.26 19.44
CA GLY A 127 -9.04 -0.99 18.82
C GLY A 127 -7.69 -0.45 19.29
N ALA A 128 -7.40 -0.54 20.59
CA ALA A 128 -6.11 -0.12 21.15
C ALA A 128 -4.95 -0.95 20.59
N VAL A 129 -5.11 -2.27 20.56
CA VAL A 129 -4.12 -3.18 19.95
C VAL A 129 -3.92 -2.83 18.48
N LEU A 130 -5.00 -2.68 17.72
CA LEU A 130 -4.94 -2.33 16.30
C LEU A 130 -4.15 -1.03 16.08
N VAL A 131 -4.45 0.04 16.82
CA VAL A 131 -3.72 1.32 16.69
C VAL A 131 -2.24 1.18 17.08
N VAL A 132 -1.94 0.53 18.21
CA VAL A 132 -0.57 0.39 18.72
C VAL A 132 0.32 -0.39 17.76
N PHE A 133 -0.19 -1.44 17.12
CA PHE A 133 0.60 -2.26 16.20
C PHE A 133 0.61 -1.72 14.76
N THR A 134 -0.41 -0.97 14.35
CA THR A 134 -0.45 -0.37 13.00
C THR A 134 0.41 0.89 12.90
N LEU A 135 0.51 1.72 13.96
CA LEU A 135 1.29 2.96 13.91
C LEU A 135 2.77 2.77 13.56
N PRO A 136 3.52 1.83 14.17
CA PRO A 136 4.90 1.57 13.79
C PRO A 136 5.04 1.13 12.34
N TYR A 137 4.11 0.30 11.85
CA TYR A 137 4.10 -0.12 10.45
C TYR A 137 3.87 1.08 9.52
N LEU A 138 2.95 1.99 9.88
CA LEU A 138 2.67 3.22 9.13
C LEU A 138 3.86 4.20 9.10
N ALA A 139 4.78 4.13 10.07
CA ALA A 139 5.99 4.94 10.09
C ALA A 139 7.04 4.46 9.09
N VAL A 140 6.96 3.20 8.62
CA VAL A 140 7.93 2.63 7.66
C VAL A 140 7.77 3.24 6.27
N GLN A 141 6.57 3.68 5.88
CA GLN A 141 6.31 4.26 4.56
C GLN A 141 7.01 5.61 4.36
N PRO A 142 6.83 6.62 5.23
CA PRO A 142 7.58 7.88 5.12
C PRO A 142 9.09 7.68 5.25
N TYR A 143 9.52 6.73 6.09
CA TYR A 143 10.92 6.37 6.23
C TYR A 143 11.52 5.86 4.92
N GLY A 144 10.85 4.91 4.26
CA GLY A 144 11.30 4.38 2.97
C GLY A 144 11.28 5.43 1.87
N ALA A 145 10.23 6.25 1.84
CA ALA A 145 10.08 7.37 0.92
C ALA A 145 11.23 8.39 1.02
N GLY A 146 11.59 8.80 2.25
CA GLY A 146 12.68 9.74 2.50
C GLY A 146 14.03 9.19 2.06
N ILE A 147 14.35 7.96 2.43
CA ILE A 147 15.62 7.30 2.05
C ILE A 147 15.72 7.19 0.53
N LEU A 148 14.64 6.81 -0.14
CA LEU A 148 14.62 6.63 -1.59
C LEU A 148 14.87 7.95 -2.31
N LEU A 149 14.22 9.04 -1.89
CA LEU A 149 14.44 10.36 -2.50
C LEU A 149 15.84 10.93 -2.22
N GLU A 150 16.35 10.78 -1.00
CA GLU A 150 17.70 11.22 -0.64
C GLU A 150 18.75 10.47 -1.46
N THR A 151 18.60 9.14 -1.58
CA THR A 151 19.53 8.30 -2.34
C THR A 151 19.50 8.63 -3.83
N LEU A 152 18.30 8.73 -4.43
CA LEU A 152 18.16 9.01 -5.86
C LEU A 152 18.64 10.41 -6.23
N SER A 153 18.43 11.39 -5.36
CA SER A 153 18.88 12.78 -5.58
C SER A 153 20.37 13.00 -5.29
N GLY A 154 21.12 11.97 -4.89
CA GLY A 154 22.53 12.11 -4.50
C GLY A 154 22.72 12.96 -3.24
N GLY A 155 21.71 13.02 -2.35
CA GLY A 155 21.73 13.83 -1.13
C GLY A 155 21.24 15.27 -1.31
N GLU A 156 20.86 15.69 -2.51
CA GLU A 156 20.34 17.05 -2.73
C GLU A 156 18.95 17.28 -2.11
N ILE A 157 18.13 16.24 -2.02
CA ILE A 157 16.86 16.26 -1.28
C ILE A 157 17.09 15.58 0.07
N PRO A 158 17.15 16.32 1.18
CA PRO A 158 17.37 15.72 2.49
C PRO A 158 16.24 14.74 2.83
N TYR A 159 16.57 13.65 3.52
CA TYR A 159 15.63 12.63 3.99
C TYR A 159 14.33 13.22 4.55
N PHE A 160 14.45 14.18 5.48
CA PHE A 160 13.30 14.76 6.18
C PHE A 160 12.35 15.48 5.22
N THR A 161 12.90 16.22 4.26
CA THR A 161 12.14 16.96 3.25
C THR A 161 11.40 15.99 2.32
N GLY A 162 12.08 14.94 1.85
CA GLY A 162 11.48 13.93 0.98
C GLY A 162 10.36 13.15 1.68
N ALA A 163 10.60 12.71 2.92
CA ALA A 163 9.61 12.02 3.74
C ALA A 163 8.39 12.90 4.02
N LEU A 164 8.60 14.16 4.41
CA LEU A 164 7.52 15.10 4.72
C LEU A 164 6.67 15.40 3.47
N LEU A 165 7.31 15.68 2.34
CA LEU A 165 6.62 16.01 1.09
C LEU A 165 5.67 14.88 0.65
N LEU A 166 6.18 13.64 0.61
CA LEU A 166 5.38 12.48 0.22
C LEU A 166 4.25 12.21 1.21
N THR A 167 4.53 12.32 2.50
CA THR A 167 3.52 12.14 3.55
C THR A 167 2.40 13.16 3.45
N CYS A 168 2.74 14.44 3.30
CA CYS A 168 1.74 15.50 3.15
C CYS A 168 0.87 15.28 1.91
N ALA A 169 1.48 14.96 0.76
CA ALA A 169 0.74 14.65 -0.46
C ALA A 169 -0.25 13.49 -0.25
N MET A 170 0.19 12.41 0.42
CA MET A 170 -0.64 11.26 0.76
C MET A 170 -1.80 11.62 1.67
N ILE A 171 -1.54 12.37 2.75
CA ILE A 171 -2.57 12.82 3.69
C ILE A 171 -3.64 13.66 2.97
N ILE A 172 -3.22 14.57 2.09
CA ILE A 172 -4.15 15.47 1.39
C ILE A 172 -5.16 14.67 0.58
N TYR A 173 -4.72 13.80 -0.33
CA TYR A 173 -5.66 13.08 -1.18
C TYR A 173 -6.46 12.02 -0.39
N LEU A 174 -5.89 11.44 0.67
CA LEU A 174 -6.57 10.42 1.47
C LEU A 174 -7.68 11.02 2.34
N VAL A 175 -7.39 12.12 3.05
CA VAL A 175 -8.37 12.80 3.92
C VAL A 175 -9.51 13.42 3.11
N LEU A 176 -9.20 13.98 1.94
CA LEU A 176 -10.22 14.57 1.07
C LEU A 176 -11.04 13.50 0.33
N GLY A 177 -10.46 12.31 0.13
CA GLY A 177 -10.97 11.34 -0.82
C GLY A 177 -11.64 10.10 -0.21
N GLY A 178 -11.24 9.68 0.98
CA GLY A 178 -11.71 8.45 1.62
C GLY A 178 -11.31 7.17 0.87
N MET A 179 -12.01 6.06 1.16
CA MET A 179 -11.70 4.73 0.64
C MET A 179 -11.76 4.65 -0.89
N LYS A 180 -12.72 5.35 -1.53
CA LYS A 180 -12.82 5.37 -3.00
C LYS A 180 -11.60 6.01 -3.66
N SER A 181 -11.10 7.11 -3.10
CA SER A 181 -9.87 7.75 -3.57
C SER A 181 -8.68 6.82 -3.43
N SER A 182 -8.50 6.20 -2.25
CA SER A 182 -7.41 5.24 -2.01
C SER A 182 -7.44 4.12 -3.05
N VAL A 183 -8.61 3.51 -3.24
CA VAL A 183 -8.79 2.40 -4.20
C VAL A 183 -8.44 2.82 -5.64
N MET A 184 -8.81 4.03 -6.06
CA MET A 184 -8.47 4.51 -7.40
C MET A 184 -6.98 4.78 -7.55
N THR A 185 -6.33 5.36 -6.52
CA THR A 185 -4.88 5.56 -6.53
C THR A 185 -4.13 4.23 -6.52
N ASP A 186 -4.65 3.23 -5.81
CA ASP A 186 -4.05 1.90 -5.71
C ASP A 186 -4.11 1.15 -7.05
N VAL A 187 -5.21 1.29 -7.80
CA VAL A 187 -5.30 0.74 -9.16
C VAL A 187 -4.24 1.37 -10.08
N PHE A 188 -4.10 2.68 -10.04
CA PHE A 188 -3.09 3.39 -10.84
C PHE A 188 -1.67 2.97 -10.47
N GLN A 189 -1.34 2.93 -9.18
CA GLN A 189 -0.05 2.49 -8.68
C GLN A 189 0.20 1.02 -9.05
N GLY A 190 -0.78 0.15 -8.86
CA GLY A 190 -0.68 -1.27 -9.24
C GLY A 190 -0.39 -1.46 -10.73
N ILE A 191 -1.03 -0.68 -11.62
CA ILE A 191 -0.74 -0.71 -13.06
C ILE A 191 0.70 -0.30 -13.35
N ILE A 192 1.17 0.80 -12.75
CA ILE A 192 2.57 1.25 -12.92
C ILE A 192 3.54 0.17 -12.48
N MET A 193 3.30 -0.41 -11.30
CA MET A 193 4.16 -1.43 -10.73
C MET A 193 4.21 -2.69 -11.60
N PHE A 194 3.06 -3.12 -12.11
CA PHE A 194 2.99 -4.26 -13.02
C PHE A 194 3.70 -3.98 -14.35
N ALA A 195 3.55 -2.76 -14.89
CA ALA A 195 4.25 -2.35 -16.11
C ALA A 195 5.78 -2.34 -15.89
N ILE A 196 6.26 -1.77 -14.77
CA ILE A 196 7.68 -1.77 -14.41
C ILE A 196 8.21 -3.20 -14.25
N LEU A 197 7.44 -4.08 -13.60
CA LEU A 197 7.81 -5.49 -13.45
C LEU A 197 7.95 -6.18 -14.82
N ILE A 198 7.01 -5.99 -15.74
CA ILE A 198 7.09 -6.57 -17.09
C ILE A 198 8.32 -6.06 -17.82
N ILE A 199 8.57 -4.74 -17.79
CA ILE A 199 9.75 -4.13 -18.42
C ILE A 199 11.03 -4.74 -17.85
N PHE A 200 11.10 -4.92 -16.52
CA PHE A 200 12.24 -5.52 -15.85
C PHE A 200 12.46 -6.98 -16.27
N VAL A 201 11.39 -7.78 -16.29
CA VAL A 201 11.45 -9.20 -16.69
C VAL A 201 11.88 -9.33 -18.15
N ILE A 202 11.29 -8.55 -19.06
CA ILE A 202 11.67 -8.55 -20.47
C ILE A 202 13.13 -8.10 -20.62
N GLY A 203 13.55 -7.04 -19.92
CA GLY A 203 14.92 -6.55 -19.92
C GLY A 203 15.91 -7.62 -19.49
N PHE A 204 15.59 -8.34 -18.41
CA PHE A 204 16.38 -9.47 -17.91
C PHE A 204 16.55 -10.60 -18.94
N PHE A 205 15.53 -10.86 -19.77
CA PHE A 205 15.63 -11.87 -20.83
C PHE A 205 16.34 -11.37 -22.10
N ILE A 206 16.40 -10.05 -22.33
CA ILE A 206 16.99 -9.47 -23.55
C ILE A 206 18.48 -9.14 -23.36
N HIS A 207 18.87 -8.65 -22.18
CA HIS A 207 20.25 -8.26 -21.90
C HIS A 207 20.98 -9.39 -21.17
N GLU A 208 21.98 -9.99 -21.83
CA GLU A 208 22.83 -11.03 -21.22
C GLU A 208 23.73 -10.47 -20.10
N ASP A 209 23.98 -9.16 -20.10
CA ASP A 209 24.87 -8.48 -19.15
C ASP A 209 24.32 -8.36 -17.72
N ILE A 210 23.04 -8.68 -17.48
CA ILE A 210 22.40 -8.59 -16.15
C ILE A 210 22.45 -9.91 -15.35
N GLY A 211 23.30 -10.86 -15.76
CA GLY A 211 23.55 -12.11 -15.03
C GLY A 211 22.39 -13.09 -15.17
N GLY A 212 22.04 -13.44 -16.41
CA GLY A 212 20.95 -14.36 -16.74
C GLY A 212 21.07 -15.74 -16.10
N PHE A 213 20.04 -16.58 -16.23
CA PHE A 213 20.03 -17.96 -15.70
C PHE A 213 21.17 -18.86 -16.23
N SER A 214 21.88 -18.46 -17.29
CA SER A 214 23.08 -19.15 -17.77
C SER A 214 24.30 -18.95 -16.86
N GLU A 215 24.29 -17.93 -16.00
CA GLU A 215 25.38 -17.59 -15.07
C GLU A 215 25.06 -17.90 -13.60
N ALA A 216 23.84 -18.38 -13.29
CA ALA A 216 23.38 -18.74 -11.94
C ALA A 216 23.47 -20.26 -11.67
#